data_AF-A0A438CJF5-F1
#
_entry.id   AF-A0A438CJF5-F1
#
_cell.length_a   1.000
_cell.length_b   1.000
_cell.length_c   1.000
_cell.angle_alpha   90.00
_cell.angle_beta   90.00
_cell.angle_gamma   90.00
#
_symmetry.space_group_name_H-M   'P 1'
#
loop_
_entity.id
_entity.type
_entity.pdbx_description
1 polymer ?
#
loop_
_entity_poly.entity_id
_entity_poly.type
_entity_poly.pdbx_seq_one_letter_code
_entity_poly.pdbx_strand_id
1 'polypeptide(L)'
;MKEHFLPIDYEQLMYTKLFSLKQGTKSVEEYTEEFHELSIRNQVRESDAQLAARYKAGLRMEIQLEMITAHTYTVDDVYQLALKIEEGLKFRVSKRPSSQIGSTFSNRTTSKPLSTTNFRTSNHVNGGGNT
;
A
#
# COMPACT_ATOMS: atom_id res chain seq x y z
N MET A 1 -7.78 -29.82 44.11
CA MET A 1 -7.20 -28.46 44.18
C MET A 1 -7.09 -27.94 42.76
N LYS A 2 -7.71 -26.79 42.47
CA LYS A 2 -7.72 -26.17 41.13
C LYS A 2 -6.73 -25.02 41.16
N GLU A 3 -5.45 -25.32 41.01
CA GLU A 3 -4.43 -24.30 40.76
C GLU A 3 -3.84 -24.57 39.37
N HIS A 4 -3.60 -23.50 38.63
CA HIS A 4 -3.15 -23.44 37.22
C HIS A 4 -4.27 -23.43 36.17
N PHE A 5 -5.14 -22.40 36.20
CA PHE A 5 -5.98 -22.03 35.05
C PHE A 5 -5.24 -21.21 33.98
N LEU A 6 -3.99 -20.81 34.24
CA LEU A 6 -3.18 -20.03 33.32
C LEU A 6 -1.81 -20.70 33.17
N PRO A 7 -1.27 -20.79 31.94
CA PRO A 7 0.11 -21.22 31.70
C PRO A 7 1.12 -20.42 32.53
N ILE A 8 2.23 -21.06 32.89
CA ILE A 8 3.32 -20.42 33.67
C ILE A 8 3.89 -19.19 32.92
N ASP A 9 3.84 -19.20 31.60
CA ASP A 9 4.31 -18.16 30.69
C ASP A 9 3.21 -17.18 30.25
N TYR A 10 2.02 -17.23 30.86
CA TYR A 10 0.86 -16.44 30.42
C TYR A 10 1.14 -14.93 30.38
N GLU A 11 1.84 -14.40 31.39
CA GLU A 11 2.20 -12.97 31.43
C GLU A 11 3.13 -12.59 30.27
N GLN A 12 4.18 -13.37 30.02
CA GLN A 12 5.07 -13.13 28.88
C GLN A 12 4.35 -13.27 27.54
N LEU A 13 3.42 -14.23 27.43
CA LEU A 13 2.60 -14.40 26.24
C LEU A 13 1.71 -13.17 25.99
N MET A 14 1.10 -12.62 27.03
CA MET A 14 0.26 -11.41 26.90
C MET A 14 1.10 -10.18 26.52
N TYR A 15 2.30 -10.03 27.08
CA TYR A 15 3.22 -8.97 26.65
C TYR A 15 3.63 -9.15 25.19
N THR A 16 4.00 -10.36 24.80
CA THR A 16 4.37 -10.67 23.41
C THR A 16 3.24 -10.32 22.46
N LYS A 17 1.99 -10.65 22.81
CA LYS A 17 0.82 -10.28 22.01
C LYS A 17 0.66 -8.76 21.88
N LEU A 18 0.76 -8.01 22.97
CA LEU A 18 0.65 -6.54 22.92
C LEU A 18 1.77 -5.92 22.08
N PHE A 19 3.01 -6.41 22.20
CA PHE A 19 4.18 -5.87 21.50
C PHE A 19 4.22 -6.25 20.03
N SER A 20 3.65 -7.39 19.67
CA SER A 20 3.54 -7.86 18.28
C SER A 20 2.25 -7.40 17.59
N LEU A 21 1.34 -6.72 18.31
CA LEU A 21 0.08 -6.28 17.75
C LEU A 21 0.32 -5.32 16.57
N LYS A 22 -0.31 -5.65 15.43
CA LYS A 22 -0.31 -4.84 14.21
C LYS A 22 -1.75 -4.64 13.73
N GLN A 23 -2.02 -3.49 13.14
CA GLN A 23 -3.29 -3.20 12.48
C GLN A 23 -3.54 -4.18 11.33
N GLY A 24 -2.51 -4.44 10.51
CA GLY A 24 -2.65 -5.34 9.37
C GLY A 24 -3.70 -4.83 8.38
N THR A 25 -4.70 -5.65 8.07
CA THR A 25 -5.82 -5.32 7.19
C THR A 25 -7.06 -4.77 7.93
N LYS A 26 -7.02 -4.73 9.26
CA LYS A 26 -8.12 -4.25 10.10
C LYS A 26 -8.31 -2.74 9.96
N SER A 27 -9.52 -2.26 10.22
CA SER A 27 -9.76 -0.83 10.39
C SER A 27 -8.97 -0.29 11.59
N VAL A 28 -8.82 1.03 11.66
CA VAL A 28 -8.24 1.67 12.85
C VAL A 28 -9.04 1.31 14.09
N GLU A 29 -10.38 1.32 14.02
CA GLU A 29 -11.29 1.03 15.14
C GLU A 29 -11.09 -0.40 15.69
N GLU A 30 -11.12 -1.40 14.81
CA GLU A 30 -10.90 -2.81 15.17
C GLU A 30 -9.52 -3.02 15.82
N TYR A 31 -8.50 -2.30 15.33
CA TYR A 31 -7.17 -2.33 15.92
C TYR A 31 -7.13 -1.67 17.30
N THR A 32 -7.82 -0.54 17.49
CA THR A 32 -7.90 0.16 18.78
C THR A 32 -8.56 -0.69 19.85
N GLU A 33 -9.65 -1.37 19.52
CA GLU A 33 -10.36 -2.25 20.46
C GLU A 33 -9.45 -3.37 20.97
N GLU A 34 -8.75 -4.07 20.07
CA GLU A 34 -7.80 -5.14 20.47
C GLU A 34 -6.62 -4.58 21.27
N PHE A 35 -6.13 -3.40 20.91
CA PHE A 35 -5.06 -2.75 21.65
C PHE A 35 -5.47 -2.42 23.09
N HIS A 36 -6.68 -1.87 23.30
CA HIS A 36 -7.20 -1.58 24.62
C HIS A 36 -7.44 -2.85 25.45
N GLU A 37 -7.99 -3.91 24.84
CA GLU A 37 -8.18 -5.19 25.53
C GLU A 37 -6.85 -5.75 26.04
N LEU A 38 -5.83 -5.78 25.18
CA LEU A 38 -4.49 -6.25 25.55
C LEU A 38 -3.82 -5.34 26.58
N SER A 39 -4.00 -4.02 26.49
CA SER A 39 -3.41 -3.06 27.43
C SER A 39 -3.99 -3.21 28.84
N ILE A 40 -5.31 -3.37 28.96
CA ILE A 40 -5.98 -3.60 30.25
C ILE A 40 -5.53 -4.95 30.85
N ARG A 41 -5.48 -6.00 30.04
CA ARG A 41 -5.11 -7.36 30.49
C ARG A 41 -3.67 -7.47 30.99
N ASN A 42 -2.75 -6.68 30.43
CA ASN A 42 -1.33 -6.68 30.79
C ASN A 42 -0.97 -5.79 32.00
N GLN A 43 -1.94 -5.10 32.63
CA GLN A 43 -1.71 -4.13 33.72
C GLN A 43 -0.52 -3.21 33.43
N VAL A 44 -0.49 -2.69 32.20
CA VAL A 44 0.69 -2.05 31.61
C VAL A 44 1.12 -0.85 32.47
N ARG A 45 2.38 -0.86 32.94
CA ARG A 45 2.99 0.23 33.72
C ARG A 45 3.67 1.30 32.84
N GLU A 46 3.27 1.39 31.58
CA GLU A 46 3.81 2.35 30.63
C GLU A 46 3.21 3.74 30.86
N SER A 47 3.98 4.79 30.57
CA SER A 47 3.42 6.14 30.51
C SER A 47 2.53 6.31 29.28
N ASP A 48 1.65 7.30 29.30
CA ASP A 48 0.78 7.61 28.15
C ASP A 48 1.56 7.79 26.85
N ALA A 49 2.73 8.44 26.93
CA ALA A 49 3.61 8.64 25.77
C ALA A 49 4.21 7.33 25.24
N GLN A 50 4.58 6.40 26.13
CA GLN A 50 5.07 5.08 25.74
C GLN A 50 3.95 4.25 25.08
N LEU A 51 2.75 4.30 25.65
CA LEU A 51 1.59 3.60 25.12
C LEU A 51 1.16 4.17 23.76
N ALA A 52 1.18 5.50 23.61
CA ALA A 52 0.92 6.19 22.35
C ALA A 52 1.95 5.83 21.28
N ALA A 53 3.24 5.80 21.63
CA ALA A 53 4.30 5.40 20.71
C ALA A 53 4.14 3.95 20.24
N ARG A 54 3.80 3.04 21.16
CA ARG A 54 3.50 1.63 20.84
C ARG A 54 2.30 1.50 19.92
N TYR A 55 1.20 2.16 20.27
CA TYR A 55 -0.01 2.17 19.47
C TYR A 55 0.27 2.69 18.05
N LYS A 56 0.99 3.81 17.93
CA LYS A 56 1.43 4.40 16.65
C LYS A 56 2.27 3.41 15.84
N ALA A 57 3.23 2.72 16.46
CA ALA A 57 4.10 1.76 15.79
C ALA A 57 3.38 0.49 15.28
N GLY A 58 2.20 0.18 15.82
CA GLY A 58 1.36 -0.93 15.35
C GLY A 58 0.40 -0.57 14.22
N LEU A 59 0.16 0.72 13.95
CA LEU A 59 -0.68 1.17 12.84
C LEU A 59 -0.07 0.82 11.47
N ARG A 60 -0.88 0.86 10.41
CA ARG A 60 -0.41 0.71 9.02
C ARG A 60 0.59 1.81 8.64
N MET A 61 1.56 1.46 7.80
CA MET A 61 2.63 2.38 7.35
C MET A 61 2.10 3.66 6.71
N GLU A 62 1.06 3.57 5.89
CA GLU A 62 0.45 4.73 5.24
C GLU A 62 -0.09 5.74 6.26
N ILE A 63 -0.67 5.26 7.36
CA ILE A 63 -1.18 6.10 8.44
C ILE A 63 -0.03 6.69 9.26
N GLN A 64 1.00 5.88 9.57
CA GLN A 64 2.17 6.35 10.30
C GLN A 64 2.91 7.47 9.56
N LEU A 65 3.03 7.35 8.23
CA LEU A 65 3.72 8.32 7.39
C LEU A 65 3.00 9.68 7.37
N GLU A 66 1.69 9.68 7.19
CA GLU A 66 0.86 10.91 7.23
C GLU A 66 0.89 11.58 8.62
N MET A 67 1.23 10.82 9.68
CA MET A 67 1.32 11.28 11.07
C MET A 67 2.75 11.63 11.52
N ILE A 68 3.74 11.67 10.62
CA ILE A 68 5.16 11.84 10.99
C ILE A 68 5.46 13.18 11.68
N THR A 69 4.78 14.26 11.29
CA THR A 69 4.96 15.61 11.84
C THR A 69 3.99 15.95 12.98
N ALA A 70 3.03 15.07 13.26
CA ALA A 70 2.02 15.31 14.27
C ALA A 70 2.56 15.07 15.68
N HIS A 71 2.21 15.97 16.59
CA HIS A 71 2.47 15.79 18.02
C HIS A 71 1.29 15.02 18.63
N THR A 72 1.56 13.81 19.09
CA THR A 72 0.58 12.90 19.70
C THR A 72 1.19 12.31 20.95
N TYR A 73 0.57 12.53 22.11
CA TYR A 73 1.13 12.16 23.41
C TYR A 73 0.32 11.07 24.12
N THR A 74 -0.95 10.92 23.75
CA THR A 74 -1.85 9.90 24.29
C THR A 74 -2.34 8.97 23.18
N VAL A 75 -2.85 7.79 23.57
CA VAL A 75 -3.46 6.85 22.61
C VAL A 75 -4.67 7.49 21.90
N ASP A 76 -5.46 8.31 22.62
CA ASP A 76 -6.60 8.99 22.03
C ASP A 76 -6.16 9.99 20.94
N ASP A 77 -5.09 10.78 21.17
CA ASP A 77 -4.56 11.69 20.14
C ASP A 77 -4.20 10.93 18.85
N VAL A 78 -3.49 9.81 19.00
CA VAL A 78 -3.07 8.97 17.88
C VAL A 78 -4.29 8.33 17.21
N TYR A 79 -5.28 7.88 17.98
CA TYR A 79 -6.50 7.26 17.48
C TYR A 79 -7.33 8.23 16.64
N GLN A 80 -7.65 9.41 17.18
CA GLN A 80 -8.45 10.42 16.49
C GLN A 80 -7.79 10.87 15.18
N LEU A 81 -6.46 11.01 15.18
CA LEU A 81 -5.71 11.36 13.98
C LEU A 81 -5.67 10.20 12.98
N ALA A 82 -5.49 8.96 13.45
CA ALA A 82 -5.50 7.77 12.60
C ALA A 82 -6.84 7.58 11.89
N LEU A 83 -7.98 7.83 12.57
CA LEU A 83 -9.31 7.80 11.94
C LEU A 83 -9.42 8.76 10.76
N LYS A 84 -9.04 10.02 10.97
CA LYS A 84 -9.08 11.07 9.94
C LYS A 84 -8.21 10.72 8.74
N ILE A 85 -7.01 10.18 9.00
CA ILE A 85 -6.09 9.74 7.94
C ILE A 85 -6.68 8.55 7.18
N GLU A 86 -7.19 7.52 7.88
CA GLU A 86 -7.76 6.34 7.24
C GLU A 86 -8.95 6.70 6.35
N GLU A 87 -9.84 7.58 6.82
CA GLU A 87 -10.92 8.14 6.03
C GLU A 87 -10.41 8.86 4.78
N GLY A 88 -9.41 9.74 4.93
CA GLY A 88 -8.77 10.44 3.81
C GLY A 88 -8.16 9.49 2.77
N LEU A 89 -7.56 8.38 3.20
CA LEU A 89 -7.01 7.36 2.31
C LEU A 89 -8.10 6.63 1.52
N LYS A 90 -9.25 6.31 2.15
CA LYS A 90 -10.40 5.70 1.46
C LYS A 90 -10.89 6.58 0.30
N PHE A 91 -10.96 7.89 0.50
CA PHE A 91 -11.34 8.84 -0.55
C PHE A 91 -10.33 8.94 -1.70
N ARG A 92 -9.02 8.87 -1.41
CA ARG A 92 -7.97 8.92 -2.46
C ARG A 92 -8.02 7.68 -3.37
N VAL A 93 -8.31 6.51 -2.81
CA VAL A 93 -8.47 5.27 -3.59
C VAL A 93 -9.67 5.36 -4.53
N SER A 94 -10.80 5.90 -4.06
CA SER A 94 -12.02 6.06 -4.87
C SER A 94 -11.86 7.02 -6.06
N LYS A 95 -10.89 7.96 -6.03
CA LYS A 95 -10.66 8.95 -7.09
C LYS A 95 -9.62 8.53 -8.13
N ARG A 96 -9.03 7.33 -8.04
CA ARG A 96 -8.15 6.85 -9.11
C ARG A 96 -8.97 6.71 -10.39
N PRO A 97 -8.70 7.48 -11.47
CA PRO A 97 -9.36 7.22 -12.73
C PRO A 97 -8.96 5.80 -13.15
N SER A 98 -9.95 4.93 -13.30
CA SER A 98 -9.77 3.63 -13.94
C SER A 98 -9.13 3.90 -15.30
N SER A 99 -7.82 3.62 -15.42
CA SER A 99 -7.13 3.69 -16.69
C SER A 99 -7.58 2.51 -17.55
N GLN A 100 -8.79 2.60 -18.09
CA GLN A 100 -9.17 1.84 -19.27
C GLN A 100 -8.40 2.46 -20.45
N ILE A 101 -7.11 2.15 -20.55
CA ILE A 101 -6.40 2.18 -21.83
C ILE A 101 -6.98 1.02 -22.64
N GLY A 102 -8.09 1.29 -23.32
CA GLY A 102 -8.63 0.46 -24.39
C GLY A 102 -8.17 1.05 -25.72
N SER A 103 -7.10 0.51 -26.28
CA SER A 103 -6.53 0.90 -27.57
C SER A 103 -7.57 0.81 -28.69
N THR A 104 -8.06 1.94 -29.19
CA THR A 104 -8.81 1.99 -30.44
C THR A 104 -8.20 3.03 -31.37
N PHE A 105 -7.08 2.68 -32.01
CA PHE A 105 -6.65 3.37 -33.22
C PHE A 105 -7.15 2.58 -34.42
N SER A 106 -8.28 3.01 -34.99
CA SER A 106 -8.75 2.59 -36.31
C SER A 106 -8.55 3.73 -37.30
N ASN A 107 -7.38 3.77 -37.97
CA ASN A 107 -7.21 4.61 -39.15
C ASN A 107 -7.51 3.78 -40.39
N ARG A 108 -8.75 3.92 -40.89
CA ARG A 108 -9.19 3.48 -42.21
C ARG A 108 -8.66 4.47 -43.24
N THR A 109 -7.57 4.14 -43.94
CA THR A 109 -7.14 4.88 -45.12
C THR A 109 -7.65 4.18 -46.38
N THR A 110 -8.66 4.79 -47.02
CA THR A 110 -9.03 4.48 -48.40
C THR A 110 -8.17 5.34 -49.32
N SER A 111 -7.17 4.76 -49.98
CA SER A 111 -6.51 5.39 -51.12
C SER A 111 -6.45 4.42 -52.30
N LYS A 112 -6.99 4.89 -53.43
CA LYS A 112 -7.05 4.25 -54.75
C LYS A 112 -5.63 3.95 -55.27
N PRO A 113 -5.40 2.88 -56.08
CA PRO A 113 -4.11 2.65 -56.69
C PRO A 113 -3.91 3.61 -57.88
N LEU A 114 -2.79 4.34 -57.89
CA LEU A 114 -2.34 5.13 -59.05
C LEU A 114 -1.18 4.40 -59.71
N SER A 115 -1.30 4.26 -61.04
CA SER A 115 -0.46 3.45 -61.91
C SER A 115 1.03 3.76 -61.87
N THR A 116 1.80 2.68 -61.99
CA THR A 116 3.26 2.60 -62.07
C THR A 116 3.82 3.16 -63.36
N THR A 117 4.71 4.14 -63.28
CA THR A 117 5.70 4.41 -64.32
C THR A 117 6.96 4.97 -63.68
N ASN A 118 8.04 4.19 -63.62
CA ASN A 118 9.39 4.72 -63.40
C ASN A 118 10.36 4.06 -64.38
N PHE A 119 10.93 4.89 -65.25
CA PHE A 119 11.86 4.53 -66.29
C PHE A 119 13.27 4.30 -65.74
N ARG A 120 13.75 3.07 -65.95
CA ARG A 120 15.07 2.69 -66.49
C ARG A 120 16.30 3.44 -65.95
N THR A 121 17.00 2.81 -65.00
CA THR A 121 18.41 3.09 -64.70
C THR A 121 19.33 2.44 -65.74
N SER A 122 20.19 3.26 -66.33
CA SER A 122 21.30 2.89 -67.21
C SER A 122 22.45 2.30 -66.39
N ASN A 123 22.91 1.10 -66.74
CA ASN A 123 24.21 0.58 -66.32
C ASN A 123 24.99 0.16 -67.58
N HIS A 124 26.13 0.79 -67.81
CA HIS A 124 27.01 0.54 -68.95
C HIS A 124 28.34 -0.12 -68.51
N VAL A 125 28.46 -1.42 -68.87
CA VAL A 125 29.56 -2.15 -69.54
C VAL A 125 30.98 -2.19 -68.92
N ASN A 126 31.48 -3.41 -68.70
CA ASN A 126 32.50 -4.14 -69.51
C ASN A 126 32.82 -5.47 -68.78
N GLY A 127 32.94 -6.66 -69.39
CA GLY A 127 33.53 -7.01 -70.68
C GLY A 127 34.81 -7.82 -70.40
N GLY A 128 34.77 -9.15 -70.57
CA GLY A 128 35.94 -10.04 -70.39
C GLY A 128 35.60 -11.47 -70.74
N GLY A 129 36.09 -11.94 -71.89
CA GLY A 129 35.59 -13.10 -72.63
C GLY A 129 36.14 -14.47 -72.24
N ASN A 130 35.66 -15.48 -72.97
CA ASN A 130 36.30 -16.78 -73.08
C ASN A 130 36.18 -17.26 -74.54
N THR A 131 37.30 -17.79 -75.04
CA THR A 131 37.62 -18.41 -76.34
C THR A 131 37.72 -17.52 -77.57
#